data_AF-A0AAW6NHF1-F1
#
_entry.id   AF-A0AAW6NHF1-F1
#
_cell.length_a   1.000
_cell.length_b   1.000
_cell.length_c   1.000
_cell.angle_alpha   90.00
_cell.angle_beta   90.00
_cell.angle_gamma   90.00
#
_symmetry.space_group_name_H-M   'P 1'
#
loop_
_entity.id
_entity.type
_entity.pdbx_description
1 polymer ?
#
loop_
_entity_poly.entity_id
_entity_poly.type
_entity_poly.pdbx_seq_one_letter_code
_entity_poly.pdbx_strand_id
1 'polypeptide(L)' 'ILFNLQFEERGGAELFDPSEDWAEHVDFDLNPDFFAEVVIGLADEDGGEINDIFARVLLCREKDHKLCHILWRE' A
#
# COMPACT_ATOMS: atom_id res chain seq x y z
N ILE A 1 10.19 -13.80 -7.96
CA ILE A 1 9.66 -14.78 -8.95
C ILE A 1 8.30 -15.34 -8.52
N LEU A 2 8.07 -15.61 -7.22
CA LEU A 2 6.77 -16.08 -6.70
C LEU A 2 5.58 -15.13 -6.97
N PHE A 3 5.77 -13.81 -6.82
CA PHE A 3 4.72 -12.83 -7.07
C PHE A 3 4.10 -12.96 -8.48
N ASN A 4 4.90 -12.94 -9.56
CA ASN A 4 4.36 -13.03 -10.93
C ASN A 4 3.60 -14.33 -11.25
N LEU A 5 3.86 -15.43 -10.53
CA LEU A 5 3.18 -16.71 -10.78
C LEU A 5 1.86 -16.84 -10.01
N GLN A 6 1.72 -16.16 -8.87
CA GLN A 6 0.54 -16.27 -7.99
C GLN A 6 -0.32 -15.00 -7.97
N PHE A 7 0.17 -13.90 -8.57
CA PHE A 7 -0.52 -12.62 -8.58
C PHE A 7 -1.85 -12.67 -9.34
N GLU A 8 -1.96 -13.44 -10.44
CA GLU A 8 -3.22 -13.52 -11.21
C GLU A 8 -4.38 -14.14 -10.41
N GLU A 9 -4.09 -14.99 -9.41
CA GLU A 9 -5.12 -15.71 -8.64
C GLU A 9 -5.31 -15.17 -7.22
N ARG A 10 -4.24 -14.63 -6.61
CA ARG A 10 -4.23 -14.24 -5.19
C ARG A 10 -3.64 -12.85 -4.95
N GLY A 11 -3.21 -12.18 -6.01
CA GLY A 11 -2.65 -10.84 -5.97
C GLY A 11 -3.73 -9.80 -5.72
N GLY A 12 -3.43 -8.88 -4.81
CA GLY A 12 -4.34 -7.81 -4.45
C GLY A 12 -3.62 -6.48 -4.25
N ALA A 13 -4.38 -5.41 -4.44
CA ALA A 13 -4.03 -4.09 -3.96
C ALA A 13 -5.24 -3.53 -3.21
N GLU A 14 -5.07 -3.28 -1.92
CA GLU A 14 -6.14 -2.77 -1.06
C GLU A 14 -5.82 -1.36 -0.58
N LEU A 15 -6.86 -0.53 -0.49
CA LEU A 15 -6.76 0.88 -0.11
C LEU A 15 -7.18 1.05 1.35
N PHE A 16 -6.30 1.64 2.14
CA PHE A 16 -6.49 1.93 3.56
C PHE A 16 -6.22 3.40 3.86
N ASP A 17 -6.62 3.82 5.06
CA ASP A 17 -6.11 5.04 5.65
C ASP A 17 -4.62 4.84 5.99
N PRO A 18 -3.78 5.90 5.89
CA PRO A 18 -2.37 5.78 6.23
C PRO A 18 -2.18 5.32 7.68
N SER A 19 -1.45 4.23 7.86
CA SER A 19 -1.06 3.78 9.20
C SER A 19 -0.13 4.79 9.90
N GLU A 20 -0.18 4.82 11.24
CA GLU A 20 0.57 5.79 12.07
C GLU A 20 2.09 5.65 11.91
N ASP A 21 2.58 4.47 11.57
CA ASP A 21 4.01 4.19 11.39
C ASP A 21 4.63 4.93 10.19
N TRP A 22 3.81 5.42 9.25
CA TRP A 22 4.30 6.29 8.18
C TRP A 22 4.95 7.56 8.70
N ALA A 23 4.59 8.05 9.88
CA ALA A 23 5.23 9.21 10.51
C ALA A 23 6.73 9.00 10.78
N GLU A 24 7.22 7.76 10.80
CA GLU A 24 8.66 7.46 10.89
C GLU A 24 9.37 7.55 9.53
N HIS A 25 8.61 7.48 8.43
CA HIS A 25 9.11 7.45 7.06
C HIS A 25 8.98 8.78 6.32
N VAL A 26 8.06 9.66 6.76
CA VAL A 26 7.83 10.98 6.18
C VAL A 26 7.98 12.09 7.21
N ASP A 27 8.33 13.29 6.76
CA ASP A 27 8.60 14.46 7.61
C ASP A 27 7.43 15.45 7.70
N PHE A 28 6.21 15.00 7.41
CA PHE A 28 4.98 15.81 7.42
C PHE A 28 3.81 15.05 8.03
N ASP A 29 2.80 15.81 8.47
CA ASP A 29 1.59 15.25 9.06
C ASP A 29 0.69 14.60 7.99
N LEU A 30 0.27 13.36 8.27
CA LEU A 30 -0.63 12.61 7.40
C LEU A 30 -2.08 12.81 7.84
N ASN A 31 -2.87 13.39 6.96
CA ASN A 31 -4.32 13.48 7.11
C ASN A 31 -5.01 12.43 6.20
N PRO A 32 -5.80 11.48 6.75
CA PRO A 32 -6.53 10.46 5.98
C PRO A 32 -7.48 11.00 4.90
N ASP A 33 -7.93 12.25 5.03
CA ASP A 33 -8.76 12.90 4.00
C ASP A 33 -7.96 13.16 2.71
N PHE A 34 -6.66 13.40 2.84
CA PHE A 34 -5.76 13.78 1.75
C PHE A 34 -4.77 12.71 1.36
N PHE A 35 -4.46 11.77 2.26
CA PHE A 35 -3.51 10.69 2.03
C PHE A 35 -4.18 9.34 2.12
N ALA A 36 -3.71 8.41 1.33
CA ALA A 36 -4.14 7.02 1.37
C ALA A 36 -2.95 6.09 1.26
N GLU A 37 -3.10 4.94 1.90
CA GLU A 37 -2.16 3.85 1.80
C GLU A 37 -2.72 2.77 0.88
N VAL A 38 -1.91 2.27 -0.04
CA VAL A 38 -2.20 1.09 -0.85
C VAL A 38 -1.25 -0.02 -0.43
N VAL A 39 -1.81 -1.11 0.08
CA VAL A 39 -1.07 -2.32 0.44
C VAL A 39 -1.14 -3.29 -0.73
N ILE A 40 0.02 -3.68 -1.24
CA ILE A 40 0.16 -4.59 -2.38
C ILE A 40 0.76 -5.89 -1.89
N GLY A 41 0.06 -6.98 -2.13
CA GLY A 41 0.39 -8.28 -1.55
C GLY A 41 -0.25 -9.47 -2.23
N LEU A 42 -0.11 -10.63 -1.58
CA LEU A 42 -0.87 -11.83 -1.86
C LEU A 42 -1.81 -12.12 -0.68
N ALA A 43 -3.06 -12.46 -0.99
CA ALA A 43 -4.01 -13.02 -0.04
C ALA A 43 -3.85 -14.55 0.06
N ASP A 44 -4.43 -15.17 1.09
CA ASP A 44 -4.44 -16.63 1.20
C ASP A 44 -5.37 -17.31 0.20
N GLU A 45 -6.46 -16.63 -0.17
CA GLU A 45 -7.50 -17.07 -1.08
C GLU A 45 -7.91 -15.91 -2.01
N ASP A 46 -8.53 -16.23 -3.15
CA ASP A 46 -9.03 -15.20 -4.07
C ASP A 46 -10.08 -14.31 -3.39
N GLY A 47 -9.88 -12.99 -3.46
CA GLY A 47 -10.70 -11.99 -2.76
C GLY A 47 -10.57 -12.00 -1.23
N GLY A 48 -9.61 -12.74 -0.66
CA GLY A 48 -9.29 -12.71 0.76
C GLY A 48 -8.44 -11.51 1.18
N GLU A 49 -8.22 -11.37 2.50
CA GLU A 49 -7.36 -10.32 3.06
C GLU A 49 -5.89 -10.53 2.67
N ILE A 50 -5.20 -9.44 2.33
CA ILE A 50 -3.78 -9.45 2.00
C ILE A 50 -2.94 -9.67 3.27
N ASN A 51 -2.38 -10.88 3.41
CA ASN A 51 -1.53 -11.25 4.54
C ASN A 51 -0.03 -11.21 4.19
N ASP A 52 0.34 -11.47 2.93
CA ASP A 52 1.73 -11.43 2.46
C ASP A 52 2.01 -10.13 1.70
N ILE A 53 2.51 -9.12 2.42
CA ILE A 53 2.71 -7.75 1.91
C ILE A 53 4.07 -7.64 1.22
N PHE A 54 4.09 -7.24 -0.05
CA PHE A 54 5.31 -6.94 -0.81
C PHE A 54 5.65 -5.45 -0.80
N ALA A 55 4.64 -4.60 -0.87
CA ALA A 55 4.84 -3.16 -0.89
C ALA A 55 3.70 -2.41 -0.21
N ARG A 56 4.05 -1.26 0.35
CA ARG A 56 3.10 -0.27 0.87
C ARG A 56 3.35 1.05 0.15
N VAL A 57 2.31 1.63 -0.40
CA VAL A 57 2.38 2.86 -1.20
C VAL A 57 1.57 3.94 -0.52
N LEU A 58 2.21 5.02 -0.12
CA LEU A 58 1.54 6.21 0.39
C LEU A 58 1.31 7.19 -0.77
N LEU A 59 0.05 7.57 -0.98
CA LEU A 59 -0.39 8.44 -2.08
C LEU A 59 -1.08 9.67 -1.53
N CYS A 60 -0.74 10.85 -2.05
CA CYS A 60 -1.54 12.05 -1.89
C CYS A 60 -2.68 12.08 -2.93
N ARG A 61 -3.91 12.35 -2.49
CA ARG A 61 -5.12 12.45 -3.32
C ARG A 61 -5.33 13.85 -3.91
N GLU A 62 -4.54 14.84 -3.49
CA GLU A 62 -4.63 16.20 -4.01
C GLU A 62 -4.08 16.27 -5.44
N LYS A 63 -4.83 16.91 -6.35
CA LYS A 63 -4.48 16.96 -7.78
C LYS A 63 -3.18 17.73 -8.06
N ASP A 64 -2.94 18.76 -7.26
CA ASP A 64 -1.82 19.68 -7.46
C ASP A 64 -0.54 19.18 -6.76
N HIS A 65 -0.68 18.28 -5.78
CA HIS A 65 0.42 17.78 -4.95
C HIS A 65 0.60 16.27 -5.15
N LYS A 66 1.31 15.91 -6.22
CA LYS A 66 1.58 14.50 -6.56
C LYS A 66 2.73 13.95 -5.73
N LEU A 67 2.41 13.47 -4.54
CA LEU A 67 3.34 12.78 -3.66
C LEU A 67 3.04 11.27 -3.66
N CYS A 68 4.09 10.47 -3.81
CA CYS A 68 4.05 9.02 -3.81
C CYS A 68 5.31 8.48 -3.13
N HIS A 69 5.14 7.78 -2.00
CA HIS A 69 6.23 7.04 -1.35
C HIS A 69 5.93 5.56 -1.42
N ILE A 70 6.95 4.75 -1.69
CA ILE A 70 6.83 3.30 -1.75
C ILE A 70 7.82 2.69 -0.78
N LEU A 71 7.32 1.87 0.13
CA LEU A 71 8.11 1.00 0.98
C LEU A 71 8.02 -0.41 0.42
N TRP A 72 9.16 -0.97 0.04
CA TRP A 72 9.27 -2.36 -0.40
C TRP A 72 9.71 -3.21 0.79
N ARG A 73 9.04 -4.35 1.02
CA ARG A 73 9.61 -5.40 1.87
C ARG A 73 10.68 -6.16 1.06
N GLU A 74 11.85 -6.37 1.69
CA GLU A 74 12.95 -7.19 1.15
C GLU A 74 12.59 -8.68 1.11
#